data_AF-A0AAU0QGE9-F1
#
_entry.id   AF-A0AAU0QGE9-F1
#
_cell.length_a   1.000
_cell.length_b   1.000
_cell.length_c   1.000
_cell.angle_alpha   90.00
_cell.angle_beta   90.00
_cell.angle_gamma   90.00
#
_symmetry.space_group_name_H-M   'P 1'
#
loop_
_entity.id
_entity.type
_entity.pdbx_description
1 polymer ?
#
loop_
_entity_poly.entity_id
_entity_poly.type
_entity_poly.pdbx_seq_one_letter_code
_entity_poly.pdbx_strand_id
1 'polypeptide(L)'
;MLTTKALIPLVTALSLLLHIASDYSSSNKPTTIANAVQERDSFTLNEIMDSPVKEAHVFCEYADADAAEELGFDRRDIYSIDNNHMAWETHTAIGVIFEDADKEPVLEYFSPTRINACSAHRISYLELDPDQTISVGVETKEFVRYGEKQVKVLSYRE
;
A
#
# COMPACT_ATOMS: atom_id res chain seq x y z
N MET A 1 36.38 -42.64 -53.23
CA MET A 1 35.65 -43.71 -52.49
C MET A 1 36.64 -44.41 -51.59
N LEU A 2 36.66 -44.10 -50.30
CA LEU A 2 37.14 -45.02 -49.27
C LEU A 2 36.53 -44.61 -47.93
N THR A 3 35.79 -45.56 -47.38
CA THR A 3 35.07 -45.58 -46.12
C THR A 3 35.99 -45.89 -44.96
N THR A 4 35.84 -45.17 -43.84
CA THR A 4 36.10 -45.76 -42.52
C THR A 4 35.20 -45.12 -41.47
N LYS A 5 34.37 -45.97 -40.85
CA LYS A 5 33.58 -45.72 -39.64
C LYS A 5 34.43 -45.91 -38.38
N ALA A 6 33.86 -45.51 -37.24
CA ALA A 6 34.20 -45.80 -35.84
C ALA A 6 35.12 -44.75 -35.17
N LEU A 7 34.94 -44.32 -33.92
CA LEU A 7 34.00 -44.66 -32.85
C LEU A 7 33.96 -43.46 -31.88
N ILE A 8 32.81 -43.23 -31.24
CA ILE A 8 32.57 -42.21 -30.21
C ILE A 8 33.27 -42.61 -28.89
N PRO A 9 33.80 -41.64 -28.10
CA PRO A 9 33.44 -41.64 -26.70
C PRO A 9 32.76 -40.33 -26.28
N LEU A 10 31.66 -40.55 -25.59
CA LEU A 10 30.83 -39.65 -24.82
C LEU A 10 31.70 -38.85 -23.83
N VAL A 11 31.75 -37.53 -23.97
CA VAL A 11 32.14 -36.63 -22.87
C VAL A 11 31.01 -35.65 -22.67
N THR A 12 30.16 -35.98 -21.71
CA THR A 12 29.14 -35.14 -21.10
C THR A 12 29.83 -33.98 -20.39
N ALA A 13 29.95 -32.83 -21.06
CA ALA A 13 30.28 -31.56 -20.40
C ALA A 13 28.97 -30.82 -20.10
N LEU A 14 28.39 -31.16 -18.95
CA LEU A 14 27.32 -30.41 -18.30
C LEU A 14 27.90 -29.07 -17.83
N SER A 15 28.01 -28.08 -18.72
CA SER A 15 28.29 -26.70 -18.33
C SER A 15 27.00 -26.06 -17.82
N LEU A 16 26.75 -26.29 -16.54
CA LEU A 16 25.79 -25.57 -15.73
C LEU A 16 26.27 -24.10 -15.60
N LEU A 17 25.97 -23.27 -16.60
CA LEU A 17 26.08 -21.82 -16.46
C LEU A 17 24.86 -21.33 -15.69
N LEU A 18 24.98 -21.46 -14.36
CA LEU A 18 24.15 -20.80 -13.37
C LEU A 18 24.32 -19.29 -13.56
N HIS A 19 23.52 -18.69 -14.45
CA HIS A 19 23.29 -17.25 -14.41
C HIS A 19 22.35 -16.98 -13.25
N ILE A 20 22.95 -16.84 -12.07
CA ILE A 20 22.35 -16.13 -10.96
C ILE A 20 22.23 -14.68 -11.46
N ALA A 21 21.15 -14.37 -12.17
CA ALA A 21 20.63 -13.02 -12.18
C ALA A 21 20.01 -12.82 -10.80
N SER A 22 20.88 -12.55 -9.82
CA SER A 22 20.50 -11.75 -8.66
C SER A 22 20.14 -10.37 -9.19
N ASP A 23 18.94 -10.23 -9.74
CA ASP A 23 18.20 -9.01 -9.51
C ASP A 23 17.68 -9.11 -8.07
N TYR A 24 18.61 -8.86 -7.15
CA TYR A 24 18.32 -8.17 -5.92
C TYR A 24 17.83 -6.79 -6.35
N SER A 25 16.61 -6.75 -6.87
CA SER A 25 15.89 -5.50 -7.04
C SER A 25 15.59 -5.08 -5.62
N SER A 26 16.53 -4.32 -5.05
CA SER A 26 16.19 -3.16 -4.25
C SER A 26 15.36 -2.22 -5.14
N SER A 27 14.20 -2.68 -5.63
CA SER A 27 13.21 -1.83 -6.25
C SER A 27 12.74 -0.95 -5.12
N ASN A 28 12.91 0.36 -5.32
CA ASN A 28 12.54 1.40 -4.38
C ASN A 28 11.13 1.12 -3.84
N LYS A 29 11.03 0.47 -2.67
CA LYS A 29 9.76 0.36 -1.96
C LYS A 29 9.38 1.81 -1.63
N PRO A 30 8.14 2.23 -1.94
CA PRO A 30 7.67 3.54 -1.53
C PRO A 30 7.87 3.67 -0.02
N THR A 31 8.46 4.78 0.42
CA THR A 31 8.73 4.98 1.85
C THR A 31 7.46 5.21 2.67
N THR A 32 6.33 5.49 2.02
CA THR A 32 5.02 5.70 2.62
C THR A 32 3.90 5.22 1.70
N ILE A 33 2.69 5.07 2.23
CA ILE A 33 1.48 4.74 1.46
C ILE A 33 1.19 5.86 0.46
N ALA A 34 1.33 7.13 0.84
CA ALA A 34 1.15 8.24 -0.10
C ALA A 34 2.09 8.15 -1.30
N ASN A 35 3.34 7.74 -1.11
CA ASN A 35 4.29 7.57 -2.22
C ASN A 35 3.84 6.43 -3.15
N ALA A 36 3.35 5.32 -2.61
CA ALA A 36 2.78 4.24 -3.42
C ALA A 36 1.60 4.73 -4.28
N VAL A 37 0.72 5.55 -3.71
CA VAL A 37 -0.42 6.16 -4.41
C VAL A 37 0.02 7.13 -5.52
N GLN A 38 1.16 7.80 -5.37
CA GLN A 38 1.69 8.68 -6.43
C GLN A 38 2.34 7.90 -7.57
N GLU A 39 3.05 6.83 -7.24
CA GLU A 39 3.96 6.14 -8.17
C GLU A 39 3.33 4.95 -8.90
N ARG A 40 2.22 4.41 -8.38
CA ARG A 40 1.63 3.16 -8.86
C ARG A 40 0.16 3.32 -9.18
N ASP A 41 -0.31 2.52 -10.16
CA ASP A 41 -1.73 2.41 -10.49
C ASP A 41 -2.46 1.42 -9.56
N SER A 42 -1.72 0.51 -8.92
CA SER A 42 -2.23 -0.42 -7.91
C SER A 42 -1.10 -0.99 -7.05
N PHE A 43 -1.41 -1.45 -5.84
CA PHE A 43 -0.47 -2.13 -4.93
C PHE A 43 -1.22 -2.93 -3.86
N THR A 44 -0.53 -3.83 -3.15
CA THR A 44 -0.98 -4.34 -1.84
C THR A 44 -0.19 -3.70 -0.71
N LEU A 45 -0.69 -3.76 0.53
CA LEU A 45 0.02 -3.19 1.67
C LEU A 45 1.30 -4.00 1.97
N ASN A 46 1.23 -5.33 1.93
CA ASN A 46 2.41 -6.19 2.12
C ASN A 46 3.51 -6.00 1.06
N GLU A 47 3.16 -5.55 -0.15
CA GLU A 47 4.15 -5.20 -1.18
C GLU A 47 4.97 -3.95 -0.81
N ILE A 48 4.32 -2.93 -0.22
CA ILE A 48 4.92 -1.61 -0.03
C ILE A 48 5.49 -1.42 1.38
N MET A 49 4.92 -2.09 2.38
CA MET A 49 5.40 -2.01 3.75
C MET A 49 6.73 -2.75 3.91
N ASP A 50 7.52 -2.32 4.88
CA ASP A 50 8.84 -2.85 5.20
C ASP A 50 8.81 -4.04 6.18
N SER A 51 7.62 -4.39 6.69
CA SER A 51 7.35 -5.55 7.53
C SER A 51 5.98 -6.14 7.17
N PRO A 52 5.76 -7.46 7.35
CA PRO A 52 4.45 -8.08 7.17
C PRO A 52 3.37 -7.37 8.00
N VAL A 53 2.29 -7.02 7.34
CA VAL A 53 1.11 -6.37 7.92
C VAL A 53 0.14 -7.47 8.34
N LYS A 54 -0.27 -7.41 9.60
CA LYS A 54 -1.24 -8.32 10.20
C LYS A 54 -2.66 -7.83 9.93
N GLU A 55 -2.92 -6.56 10.18
CA GLU A 55 -4.24 -5.91 10.10
C GLU A 55 -4.09 -4.52 9.49
N ALA A 56 -5.08 -4.10 8.71
CA ALA A 56 -5.10 -2.78 8.09
C ALA A 56 -6.50 -2.19 8.06
N HIS A 57 -6.59 -0.88 8.17
CA HIS A 57 -7.86 -0.16 8.22
C HIS A 57 -7.78 1.14 7.42
N VAL A 58 -8.83 1.46 6.67
CA VAL A 58 -9.09 2.80 6.17
C VAL A 58 -9.86 3.55 7.22
N PHE A 59 -9.45 4.77 7.54
CA PHE A 59 -10.20 5.70 8.39
C PHE A 59 -10.77 6.81 7.51
N CYS A 60 -12.09 6.97 7.52
CA CYS A 60 -12.78 8.01 6.77
C CYS A 60 -13.03 9.24 7.64
N GLU A 61 -13.62 10.26 7.03
CA GLU A 61 -14.08 11.43 7.76
C GLU A 61 -14.99 11.00 8.92
N TYR A 62 -14.88 11.70 10.05
CA TYR A 62 -15.61 11.37 11.27
C TYR A 62 -15.24 9.99 11.87
N ALA A 63 -13.99 9.55 11.69
CA ALA A 63 -13.45 8.38 12.39
C ALA A 63 -13.59 8.53 13.91
N ASP A 64 -13.95 7.43 14.59
CA ASP A 64 -14.06 7.39 16.05
C ASP A 64 -12.70 7.03 16.66
N ALA A 65 -12.18 7.91 17.51
CA ALA A 65 -10.87 7.74 18.14
C ALA A 65 -10.85 6.65 19.23
N ASP A 66 -11.98 6.38 19.90
CA ASP A 66 -12.09 5.27 20.85
C ASP A 66 -12.03 3.94 20.08
N ALA A 67 -12.78 3.83 18.97
CA ALA A 67 -12.77 2.64 18.13
C ALA A 67 -11.39 2.37 17.52
N ALA A 68 -10.68 3.41 17.06
CA ALA A 68 -9.32 3.26 16.55
C ALA A 68 -8.31 2.82 17.62
N GLU A 69 -8.46 3.27 18.86
CA GLU A 69 -7.65 2.83 19.99
C GLU A 69 -7.89 1.36 20.32
N GLU A 70 -9.15 0.90 20.28
CA GLU A 70 -9.49 -0.52 20.45
C GLU A 70 -8.86 -1.42 19.39
N LEU A 71 -8.64 -0.90 18.17
CA LEU A 71 -7.91 -1.58 17.11
C LEU A 71 -6.39 -1.60 17.34
N GLY A 72 -5.86 -0.79 18.26
CA GLY A 72 -4.44 -0.76 18.62
C GLY A 72 -3.66 0.45 18.13
N PHE A 73 -4.32 1.46 17.55
CA PHE A 73 -3.67 2.74 17.19
C PHE A 73 -3.57 3.67 18.41
N ASP A 74 -2.58 4.57 18.45
CA ASP A 74 -2.52 5.59 19.49
C ASP A 74 -3.63 6.62 19.27
N ARG A 75 -4.54 6.74 20.24
CA ARG A 75 -5.64 7.71 20.24
C ARG A 75 -5.20 9.12 19.89
N ARG A 76 -4.00 9.54 20.32
CA ARG A 76 -3.49 10.91 20.13
C ARG A 76 -3.17 11.21 18.67
N ASP A 77 -2.92 10.18 17.88
CA ASP A 77 -2.65 10.30 16.45
C ASP A 77 -3.94 10.34 15.62
N ILE A 78 -5.09 10.00 16.21
CA ILE A 78 -6.39 10.01 15.53
C ILE A 78 -7.01 11.41 15.57
N TYR A 79 -7.31 11.98 14.40
CA TYR A 79 -8.09 13.23 14.36
C TYR A 79 -9.48 13.02 14.96
N SER A 80 -9.90 13.96 15.78
CA SER A 80 -11.19 13.98 16.46
C SER A 80 -11.72 15.41 16.57
N ILE A 81 -12.97 15.54 17.04
CA ILE A 81 -13.57 16.85 17.34
C ILE A 81 -12.75 17.64 18.37
N ASP A 82 -12.10 16.95 19.31
CA ASP A 82 -11.43 17.57 20.45
C ASP A 82 -9.98 17.98 20.16
N ASN A 83 -9.30 17.34 19.19
CA ASN A 83 -7.90 17.66 18.86
C ASN A 83 -7.74 18.46 17.55
N ASN A 84 -8.52 18.17 16.50
CA ASN A 84 -8.38 18.79 15.18
C ASN A 84 -9.65 18.58 14.34
N HIS A 85 -10.75 19.23 14.75
CA HIS A 85 -12.06 19.09 14.11
C HIS A 85 -12.04 19.27 12.58
N MET A 86 -11.30 20.25 12.05
CA MET A 86 -11.24 20.49 10.60
C MET A 86 -10.62 19.31 9.85
N ALA A 87 -9.58 18.69 10.41
CA ALA A 87 -8.94 17.54 9.80
C ALA A 87 -9.82 16.29 9.96
N TRP A 88 -10.43 16.10 11.12
CA TRP A 88 -11.38 15.02 11.39
C TRP A 88 -12.56 15.00 10.40
N GLU A 89 -13.06 16.17 10.03
CA GLU A 89 -14.17 16.33 9.08
C GLU A 89 -13.80 16.01 7.63
N THR A 90 -12.52 15.93 7.28
CA THR A 90 -12.10 16.01 5.86
C THR A 90 -10.94 15.09 5.46
N HIS A 91 -10.04 14.75 6.36
CA HIS A 91 -8.90 13.91 6.07
C HIS A 91 -9.27 12.44 6.24
N THR A 92 -8.72 11.61 5.36
CA THR A 92 -8.85 10.16 5.40
C THR A 92 -7.49 9.55 5.68
N ALA A 93 -7.40 8.38 6.30
CA ALA A 93 -6.13 7.71 6.57
C ALA A 93 -6.16 6.23 6.19
N ILE A 94 -4.97 5.64 6.07
CA ILE A 94 -4.80 4.19 6.16
C ILE A 94 -3.91 3.91 7.37
N GLY A 95 -4.39 3.05 8.26
CA GLY A 95 -3.66 2.50 9.39
C GLY A 95 -3.27 1.05 9.14
N VAL A 96 -2.08 0.66 9.60
CA VAL A 96 -1.53 -0.69 9.48
C VAL A 96 -0.90 -1.13 10.79
N ILE A 97 -1.14 -2.38 11.17
CA ILE A 97 -0.58 -3.05 12.33
C ILE A 97 0.23 -4.22 11.83
N PHE A 98 1.45 -4.35 12.32
CA PHE A 98 2.40 -5.37 11.85
C PHE A 98 2.26 -6.68 12.61
N GLU A 99 2.71 -7.77 11.99
CA GLU A 99 2.87 -9.06 12.69
C GLU A 99 3.97 -9.00 13.76
N ASP A 100 4.98 -8.16 13.55
CA ASP A 100 6.03 -7.88 14.53
C ASP A 100 5.50 -6.98 15.65
N ALA A 101 5.32 -7.56 16.84
CA ALA A 101 4.76 -6.88 18.00
C ALA A 101 5.66 -5.75 18.56
N ASP A 102 6.95 -5.74 18.23
CA ASP A 102 7.87 -4.67 18.64
C ASP A 102 7.80 -3.45 17.69
N LYS A 103 7.06 -3.57 16.59
CA LYS A 103 6.90 -2.51 15.60
C LYS A 103 5.65 -1.69 15.86
N GLU A 104 5.83 -0.37 15.98
CA GLU A 104 4.72 0.56 16.17
C GLU A 104 3.77 0.53 14.96
N PRO A 105 2.44 0.52 15.19
CA PRO A 105 1.46 0.71 14.14
C PRO A 105 1.73 2.00 13.36
N VAL A 106 1.48 1.98 12.05
CA VAL A 106 1.59 3.17 11.20
C VAL A 106 0.21 3.66 10.86
N LEU A 107 0.00 4.97 10.99
CA LEU A 107 -1.22 5.65 10.56
C LEU A 107 -0.86 6.84 9.68
N GLU A 108 -1.25 6.79 8.41
CA GLU A 108 -0.92 7.84 7.45
C GLU A 108 -2.17 8.58 6.99
N TYR A 109 -2.26 9.87 7.36
CA TYR A 109 -3.34 10.76 6.94
C TYR A 109 -3.10 11.39 5.58
N PHE A 110 -4.19 11.56 4.84
CA PHE A 110 -4.23 12.13 3.52
C PHE A 110 -5.13 13.37 3.48
N SER A 111 -4.63 14.42 2.83
CA SER A 111 -5.47 15.56 2.49
C SER A 111 -6.44 15.18 1.37
N PRO A 112 -7.74 15.49 1.49
CA PRO A 112 -8.75 15.15 0.48
C PRO A 112 -8.53 15.89 -0.85
N THR A 113 -7.73 16.96 -0.84
CA THR A 113 -7.34 17.69 -2.07
C THR A 113 -6.26 16.98 -2.88
N ARG A 114 -5.69 15.88 -2.35
CA ARG A 114 -4.59 15.12 -2.96
C ARG A 114 -4.92 13.64 -3.12
N ILE A 115 -5.34 12.99 -2.03
CA ILE A 115 -5.67 11.57 -1.99
C ILE A 115 -6.95 11.42 -1.19
N ASN A 116 -7.95 10.77 -1.78
CA ASN A 116 -9.16 10.34 -1.11
C ASN A 116 -9.13 8.82 -0.91
N ALA A 117 -8.93 8.38 0.32
CA ALA A 117 -8.97 6.96 0.65
C ALA A 117 -10.41 6.41 0.81
N CYS A 118 -11.43 7.28 0.87
CA CYS A 118 -12.82 6.90 1.15
C CYS A 118 -13.76 7.23 -0.02
N SER A 119 -13.59 6.52 -1.14
CA SER A 119 -14.22 6.88 -2.41
C SER A 119 -15.76 6.77 -2.45
N ALA A 120 -16.40 6.00 -1.56
CA ALA A 120 -17.85 5.78 -1.68
C ALA A 120 -18.65 5.54 -0.38
N HIS A 121 -18.05 5.50 0.81
CA HIS A 121 -18.73 4.94 1.99
C HIS A 121 -18.78 5.89 3.18
N ARG A 122 -19.97 5.98 3.80
CA ARG A 122 -20.23 6.70 5.07
C ARG A 122 -19.85 5.85 6.30
N ILE A 123 -18.88 4.96 6.15
CA ILE A 123 -18.42 4.12 7.24
C ILE A 123 -17.18 4.80 7.80
N SER A 124 -17.15 5.05 9.12
CA SER A 124 -16.05 5.74 9.79
C SER A 124 -14.71 5.01 9.62
N TYR A 125 -14.73 3.68 9.47
CA TYR A 125 -13.56 2.89 9.11
C TYR A 125 -13.94 1.63 8.31
N LEU A 126 -13.00 1.11 7.53
CA LEU A 126 -13.12 -0.12 6.74
C LEU A 126 -11.90 -1.00 7.01
N GLU A 127 -12.11 -2.27 7.37
CA GLU A 127 -11.01 -3.24 7.46
C GLU A 127 -10.52 -3.63 6.05
N LEU A 128 -9.20 -3.75 5.91
CA LEU A 128 -8.54 -4.18 4.70
C LEU A 128 -7.76 -5.48 4.95
N ASP A 129 -7.98 -6.48 4.10
CA ASP A 129 -7.00 -7.55 3.90
C ASP A 129 -5.70 -6.94 3.35
N PRO A 130 -4.54 -7.11 4.01
CA PRO A 130 -3.27 -6.52 3.59
C PRO A 130 -2.73 -7.01 2.22
N ASP A 131 -3.19 -8.17 1.76
CA ASP A 131 -2.83 -8.76 0.46
C ASP A 131 -3.85 -8.43 -0.64
N GLN A 132 -4.96 -7.75 -0.30
CA GLN A 132 -5.89 -7.29 -1.32
C GLN A 132 -5.25 -6.20 -2.19
N THR A 133 -5.61 -6.17 -3.46
CA THR A 133 -5.16 -5.11 -4.37
C THR A 133 -5.94 -3.82 -4.13
N ILE A 134 -5.22 -2.76 -3.75
CA ILE A 134 -5.72 -1.38 -3.71
C ILE A 134 -5.47 -0.77 -5.09
N SER A 135 -6.52 -0.27 -5.73
CA SER A 135 -6.43 0.40 -7.04
C SER A 135 -6.42 1.92 -6.88
N VAL A 136 -5.63 2.60 -7.71
CA VAL A 136 -5.45 4.06 -7.69
C VAL A 136 -6.08 4.68 -8.92
N GLY A 137 -7.20 5.37 -8.75
CA GLY A 137 -7.83 6.22 -9.76
C GLY A 137 -7.40 7.68 -9.67
N VAL A 138 -7.86 8.48 -10.64
CA VAL A 138 -7.76 9.95 -10.61
C VAL A 138 -9.13 10.52 -10.91
N GLU A 139 -9.59 11.46 -10.08
CA GLU A 139 -10.82 12.20 -10.28
C GLU A 139 -10.54 13.70 -10.32
N THR A 140 -11.24 14.42 -11.20
CA THR A 140 -11.29 15.88 -11.16
C THR A 140 -12.38 16.29 -10.17
N LYS A 141 -12.01 17.04 -9.12
CA LYS A 141 -12.93 17.55 -8.10
C LYS A 141 -12.81 19.05 -7.94
N GLU A 142 -13.95 19.73 -7.86
CA GLU A 142 -14.05 21.15 -7.56
C GLU A 142 -14.15 21.36 -6.05
N PHE A 143 -13.24 22.15 -5.48
CA PHE A 143 -13.24 22.50 -4.07
C PHE A 143 -13.53 23.99 -3.90
N VAL A 144 -14.50 24.33 -3.03
CA VAL A 144 -14.93 25.72 -2.78
C VAL A 144 -13.77 26.69 -2.55
N ARG A 145 -12.71 26.27 -1.86
CA ARG A 145 -11.54 27.11 -1.54
C ARG A 145 -10.33 26.89 -2.44
N TYR A 146 -10.25 25.75 -3.13
CA TYR A 146 -9.02 25.34 -3.83
C TYR A 146 -9.20 25.25 -5.35
N GLY A 147 -10.41 25.48 -5.84
CA GLY A 147 -10.79 25.29 -7.24
C GLY A 147 -10.73 23.82 -7.64
N GLU A 148 -10.61 23.61 -8.94
CA GLU A 148 -10.48 22.29 -9.54
C GLU A 148 -9.12 21.64 -9.19
N LYS A 149 -9.15 20.38 -8.74
CA LYS A 149 -7.98 19.55 -8.44
C LYS A 149 -8.13 18.16 -9.04
N GLN A 150 -7.00 17.60 -9.49
CA GLN A 150 -6.89 16.17 -9.73
C GLN A 150 -6.56 15.47 -8.41
N VAL A 151 -7.47 14.63 -7.96
CA VAL A 151 -7.39 13.90 -6.70
C VAL A 151 -7.17 12.43 -7.01
N LYS A 152 -6.18 11.82 -6.35
CA LYS A 152 -6.00 10.36 -6.39
C LYS A 152 -7.11 9.72 -5.54
N VAL A 153 -7.74 8.67 -6.06
CA VAL A 153 -8.89 8.04 -5.39
C VAL A 153 -8.60 6.56 -5.23
N LEU A 154 -8.68 6.06 -4.00
CA LEU A 154 -8.44 4.65 -3.71
C LEU A 154 -9.73 3.85 -3.81
N SER A 155 -9.63 2.65 -4.37
CA SER A 155 -10.70 1.67 -4.38
C SER A 155 -10.20 0.30 -3.92
N TYR A 156 -11.06 -0.36 -3.15
CA TYR A 156 -10.84 -1.65 -2.52
C TYR A 156 -11.81 -2.63 -3.17
N ARG A 157 -11.35 -3.80 -3.59
CA ARG A 157 -12.24 -4.81 -4.19
C ARG A 157 -12.90 -5.60 -3.05
N GLU A 158 -14.22 -5.72 -3.11
CA GLU A 158 -15.01 -6.63 -2.24
C GLU A 158 -14.79 -8.11 -2.58
#